data_AF-A0AAW3ZWU9-F1
#
_entry.id   AF-A0AAW3ZWU9-F1
#
_cell.length_a   1.000
_cell.length_b   1.000
_cell.length_c   1.000
_cell.angle_alpha   90.00
_cell.angle_beta   90.00
_cell.angle_gamma   90.00
#
_symmetry.space_group_name_H-M   'P 1'
#
loop_
_entity.id
_entity.type
_entity.pdbx_description
1 polymer ?
#
loop_
_entity_poly.entity_id
_entity_poly.type
_entity_poly.pdbx_seq_one_letter_code
_entity_poly.pdbx_strand_id
1 'polypeptide(L)'
;MKRAAFTMIELIFIIVVVGILAGVALPKIFFTRDDAMITKTRTQIVAIQSAISAKFNESLMSGGGAVYPNSLEGSNASLLFDGVLVQGIKPAANESSSGWRNVGDTYTIRISTRSTSFTYNATDGSFTCDDEGLCEELTQ
;
A
#
# COMPACT_ATOMS: atom_id res chain seq x y z
N MET A 1 -57.53 -0.97 -10.61
CA MET A 1 -56.16 -1.32 -10.19
C MET A 1 -56.13 -1.36 -8.66
N LYS A 2 -55.98 -2.55 -8.05
CA LYS A 2 -55.88 -2.67 -6.58
C LYS A 2 -54.44 -2.37 -6.17
N ARG A 3 -54.22 -1.24 -5.50
CA ARG A 3 -52.95 -0.93 -4.85
C ARG A 3 -52.90 -1.71 -3.54
N ALA A 4 -52.00 -2.69 -3.44
CA ALA A 4 -51.72 -3.34 -2.18
C ALA A 4 -50.99 -2.32 -1.29
N ALA A 5 -51.64 -1.91 -0.20
CA ALA A 5 -50.99 -1.13 0.85
C ALA A 5 -50.29 -2.09 1.82
N PHE A 6 -49.08 -1.73 2.22
CA PHE A 6 -48.32 -2.46 3.24
C PHE A 6 -49.10 -2.51 4.55
N THR A 7 -49.06 -3.65 5.24
CA THR A 7 -49.76 -3.81 6.52
C THR A 7 -49.01 -3.08 7.64
N MET A 8 -49.72 -2.60 8.66
CA MET A 8 -49.06 -1.95 9.81
C MET A 8 -48.10 -2.91 10.53
N ILE A 9 -48.41 -4.21 10.56
CA ILE A 9 -47.56 -5.21 11.18
C ILE A 9 -46.24 -5.43 10.42
N GLU A 10 -46.26 -5.39 9.08
CA GLU A 10 -45.02 -5.45 8.28
C GLU A 10 -44.13 -4.24 8.58
N LEU A 11 -44.72 -3.04 8.67
CA LEU A 11 -43.94 -1.84 8.93
C LEU A 11 -43.26 -1.88 10.31
N ILE A 12 -43.97 -2.39 11.32
CA ILE A 12 -43.41 -2.58 12.67
C ILE A 12 -42.32 -3.66 12.68
N PHE A 13 -42.53 -4.77 11.97
CA PHE A 13 -41.53 -5.82 11.87
C PHE A 13 -40.23 -5.30 11.21
N ILE A 14 -40.35 -4.51 10.14
CA ILE A 14 -39.21 -3.93 9.43
C ILE A 14 -38.41 -2.99 10.33
N ILE A 15 -39.05 -2.08 11.07
CA ILE A 15 -38.32 -1.15 11.95
C ILE A 15 -37.64 -1.87 13.12
N VAL A 16 -38.23 -2.95 13.63
CA VAL A 16 -37.63 -3.77 14.69
C VAL A 16 -36.40 -4.50 14.16
N VAL A 17 -36.50 -5.13 12.98
CA VAL A 17 -35.37 -5.81 12.34
C VAL A 17 -34.25 -4.82 12.00
N VAL A 18 -34.58 -3.67 11.42
CA VAL A 18 -33.59 -2.61 11.12
C VAL A 18 -32.98 -2.05 12.41
N GLY A 19 -33.75 -1.91 13.50
CA GLY A 19 -33.25 -1.46 14.80
C GLY A 19 -32.24 -2.44 15.42
N ILE A 20 -32.50 -3.74 15.33
CA ILE A 20 -31.56 -4.79 15.79
C ILE A 20 -30.31 -4.81 14.91
N LEU A 21 -30.48 -4.77 13.58
CA LEU A 21 -29.36 -4.75 12.64
C LEU A 21 -28.49 -3.49 12.82
N ALA A 22 -29.10 -2.33 13.09
CA ALA A 22 -28.37 -1.09 13.37
C ALA A 22 -27.59 -1.15 14.69
N GLY A 23 -28.10 -1.84 15.71
CA GLY A 23 -27.42 -2.03 16.99
C GLY A 23 -26.28 -3.08 16.94
N VAL A 24 -26.38 -4.06 16.04
CA VAL A 24 -25.41 -5.18 15.90
C VAL A 24 -24.46 -5.00 14.72
N ALA A 25 -24.65 -4.00 13.84
CA ALA A 25 -23.69 -3.67 12.79
C ALA A 25 -22.37 -3.17 13.42
N LEU A 26 -21.45 -4.12 13.61
CA LEU A 26 -20.30 -4.03 14.49
C LEU A 26 -19.25 -2.97 14.09
N PRO A 27 -18.53 -2.44 15.09
CA PRO A 27 -17.48 -1.42 14.98
C PRO A 27 -16.13 -2.02 14.55
N LYS A 28 -16.07 -2.70 13.40
CA LYS A 28 -14.82 -3.35 12.92
C LYS A 28 -14.14 -2.70 11.73
N ILE A 29 -14.65 -1.57 11.24
CA ILE A 29 -14.16 -0.98 9.97
C ILE A 29 -12.78 -0.29 10.14
N PHE A 30 -12.45 0.20 11.33
CA PHE A 30 -11.24 1.01 11.52
C PHE A 30 -9.94 0.19 11.47
N PHE A 31 -9.85 -0.92 12.20
CA PHE A 31 -8.63 -1.75 12.23
C PHE A 31 -8.35 -2.43 10.87
N THR A 32 -9.40 -2.87 10.16
CA THR A 32 -9.22 -3.53 8.85
C THR A 32 -8.57 -2.65 7.77
N ARG A 33 -8.64 -1.33 7.90
CA ARG A 33 -8.05 -0.40 6.92
C ARG A 33 -6.54 -0.28 7.12
N ASP A 34 -6.10 -0.17 8.36
CA ASP A 34 -4.68 -0.08 8.69
C ASP A 34 -3.98 -1.42 8.40
N ASP A 35 -4.61 -2.54 8.79
CA ASP A 35 -4.11 -3.90 8.49
C ASP A 35 -4.01 -4.16 6.98
N ALA A 36 -5.02 -3.73 6.19
CA ALA A 36 -4.99 -3.83 4.74
C ALA A 36 -3.87 -2.97 4.14
N MET A 37 -3.60 -1.80 4.70
CA MET A 37 -2.52 -0.92 4.24
C MET A 37 -1.14 -1.49 4.57
N ILE A 38 -0.97 -2.08 5.76
CA ILE A 38 0.27 -2.79 6.15
C ILE A 38 0.51 -3.96 5.18
N THR A 39 -0.51 -4.79 4.96
CA THR A 39 -0.42 -5.95 4.05
C THR A 39 -0.07 -5.51 2.63
N LYS A 40 -0.75 -4.46 2.12
CA LYS A 40 -0.46 -3.88 0.80
C LYS A 40 0.98 -3.39 0.72
N THR A 41 1.44 -2.67 1.73
CA THR A 41 2.80 -2.13 1.79
C THR A 41 3.83 -3.24 1.80
N ARG A 42 3.61 -4.30 2.59
CA ARG A 42 4.46 -5.50 2.60
C ARG A 42 4.57 -6.13 1.20
N THR A 43 3.44 -6.32 0.51
CA THR A 43 3.44 -6.81 -0.87
C THR A 43 4.23 -5.88 -1.81
N GLN A 44 4.10 -4.56 -1.64
CA GLN A 44 4.86 -3.59 -2.43
C GLN A 44 6.37 -3.66 -2.17
N ILE A 45 6.81 -3.80 -0.91
CA ILE A 45 8.23 -3.94 -0.56
C ILE A 45 8.83 -5.18 -1.23
N VAL A 46 8.15 -6.33 -1.12
CA VAL A 46 8.59 -7.58 -1.76
C VAL A 46 8.62 -7.43 -3.29
N ALA A 47 7.63 -6.76 -3.87
CA ALA A 47 7.61 -6.48 -5.30
C ALA A 47 8.79 -5.59 -5.74
N ILE A 48 9.13 -4.56 -4.96
CA ILE A 48 10.28 -3.68 -5.22
C ILE A 48 11.58 -4.46 -5.16
N GLN A 49 11.80 -5.25 -4.10
CA GLN A 49 13.01 -6.08 -3.96
C GLN A 49 13.15 -7.11 -5.10
N SER A 50 12.03 -7.76 -5.47
CA SER A 50 11.99 -8.67 -6.61
C SER A 50 12.28 -7.97 -7.93
N ALA A 51 11.77 -6.75 -8.12
CA ALA A 51 12.00 -5.96 -9.32
C ALA A 51 13.45 -5.46 -9.43
N ILE A 52 14.07 -5.08 -8.32
CA ILE A 52 15.51 -4.75 -8.26
C ILE A 52 16.34 -5.95 -8.71
N SER A 53 16.02 -7.14 -8.19
CA SER A 53 16.70 -8.39 -8.56
C SER A 53 16.48 -8.76 -10.03
N ALA A 54 15.27 -8.50 -10.56
CA ALA A 54 14.96 -8.71 -11.96
C ALA A 54 15.76 -7.77 -12.86
N LYS A 55 15.89 -6.48 -12.50
CA LYS A 55 16.72 -5.52 -13.23
C LYS A 55 18.20 -5.85 -13.17
N PHE A 56 18.69 -6.33 -12.04
CA PHE A 56 20.04 -6.85 -11.93
C PHE A 56 20.30 -8.02 -12.90
N ASN A 57 19.37 -8.97 -12.99
CA ASN A 57 19.47 -10.08 -13.94
C ASN A 57 19.40 -9.61 -15.40
N GLU A 58 18.58 -8.60 -15.70
CA GLU A 58 18.52 -7.98 -17.02
C GLU A 58 19.87 -7.39 -17.44
N SER A 59 20.53 -6.64 -16.54
CA SER A 59 21.88 -6.07 -16.78
C SER A 59 22.94 -7.14 -17.05
N LEU A 60 22.85 -8.29 -16.38
CA LEU A 60 23.74 -9.43 -16.61
C LEU A 60 23.53 -10.02 -18.01
N MET A 61 22.28 -10.17 -18.44
CA MET A 61 21.93 -10.74 -19.73
C MET A 61 22.25 -9.80 -20.90
N SER A 62 22.14 -8.48 -20.69
CA SER A 62 22.46 -7.48 -21.70
C SER A 62 23.97 -7.22 -21.87
N GLY A 63 24.82 -7.94 -21.13
CA GLY A 63 26.28 -7.80 -21.20
C GLY A 63 26.84 -6.58 -20.47
N GLY A 64 26.04 -5.92 -19.62
CA GLY A 64 26.44 -4.75 -18.84
C GLY A 64 27.24 -5.06 -17.56
N GLY A 65 27.33 -6.34 -17.18
CA GLY A 65 27.96 -6.79 -15.94
C GLY A 65 26.99 -6.82 -14.75
N ALA A 66 27.49 -7.22 -13.58
CA ALA A 66 26.73 -7.33 -12.34
C ALA A 66 26.47 -5.94 -11.73
N VAL A 67 25.54 -5.19 -12.31
CA VAL A 67 25.24 -3.80 -11.91
C VAL A 67 23.76 -3.68 -11.54
N TYR A 68 23.50 -3.17 -10.34
CA TYR A 68 22.17 -2.81 -9.87
C TYR A 68 21.71 -1.48 -10.50
N PRO A 69 20.39 -1.24 -10.61
CA PRO A 69 19.89 0.02 -11.13
C PRO A 69 20.36 1.20 -10.25
N ASN A 70 20.93 2.24 -10.86
CA ASN A 70 21.42 3.42 -10.12
C ASN A 70 20.28 4.23 -9.48
N SER A 71 19.06 4.10 -10.01
CA SER A 71 17.84 4.69 -9.47
C SER A 71 16.68 3.73 -9.69
N LEU A 72 15.74 3.72 -8.75
CA LEU A 72 14.49 2.96 -8.89
C LEU A 72 13.43 3.72 -9.68
N GLU A 73 13.66 5.02 -9.92
CA GLU A 73 12.74 5.90 -10.61
C GLU A 73 12.90 5.81 -12.13
N GLY A 74 11.76 5.88 -12.81
CA GLY A 74 11.68 5.91 -14.27
C GLY A 74 11.60 7.33 -14.81
N SER A 75 11.20 7.46 -16.08
CA SER A 75 10.96 8.78 -16.69
C SER A 75 9.67 9.46 -16.19
N ASN A 76 8.78 8.71 -15.53
CA ASN A 76 7.49 9.21 -15.07
C ASN A 76 7.55 9.79 -13.66
N ALA A 77 7.70 11.11 -13.53
CA ALA A 77 7.72 11.80 -12.23
C ALA A 77 6.40 11.71 -11.41
N SER A 78 5.34 11.12 -11.97
CA SER A 78 4.04 10.92 -11.30
C SER A 78 3.90 9.56 -10.63
N LEU A 79 4.86 8.66 -10.82
CA LEU A 79 4.87 7.31 -10.30
C LEU A 79 6.21 7.07 -9.61
N LEU A 80 6.19 6.33 -8.50
CA LEU A 80 7.37 5.87 -7.80
C LEU A 80 7.75 4.48 -8.31
N PHE A 81 9.04 4.18 -8.29
CA PHE A 81 9.60 2.87 -8.66
C PHE A 81 9.32 2.44 -10.12
N ASP A 82 8.94 3.37 -11.00
CA ASP A 82 8.60 3.08 -12.41
C ASP A 82 9.79 2.59 -13.24
N GLY A 83 11.02 2.77 -12.75
CA GLY A 83 12.22 2.25 -13.40
C GLY A 83 12.42 0.75 -13.18
N VAL A 84 11.80 0.18 -12.14
CA VAL A 84 11.95 -1.23 -11.77
C VAL A 84 10.62 -1.99 -11.82
N LEU A 85 9.52 -1.39 -11.37
CA LEU A 85 8.20 -2.01 -11.38
C LEU A 85 7.52 -1.86 -12.75
N VAL A 86 6.82 -2.92 -13.18
CA VAL A 86 5.97 -2.87 -14.39
C VAL A 86 4.82 -1.87 -14.25
N GLN A 87 4.32 -1.69 -13.02
CA GLN A 87 3.36 -0.66 -12.67
C GLN A 87 3.92 0.15 -11.50
N GLY A 88 4.36 1.37 -11.78
CA GLY A 88 4.82 2.29 -10.75
C GLY A 88 3.74 2.59 -9.71
N ILE A 89 4.17 2.90 -8.49
CA ILE A 89 3.28 3.18 -7.36
C ILE A 89 2.94 4.66 -7.36
N LYS A 90 1.66 5.02 -7.39
CA LYS A 90 1.25 6.42 -7.27
C LYS A 90 1.65 6.98 -5.88
N PRO A 91 2.35 8.11 -5.81
CA PRO A 91 2.73 8.71 -4.53
C PRO A 91 1.49 9.19 -3.76
N ALA A 92 1.62 9.24 -2.42
CA ALA A 92 0.58 9.75 -1.54
C ALA A 92 0.31 11.23 -1.83
N ALA A 93 -0.97 11.63 -1.86
CA ALA A 93 -1.38 12.97 -2.28
C ALA A 93 -0.77 14.10 -1.41
N ASN A 94 -0.67 13.86 -0.10
CA ASN A 94 -0.16 14.81 0.89
C ASN A 94 0.67 14.08 1.96
N GLU A 95 1.42 14.81 2.78
CA GLU A 95 2.23 14.26 3.88
C GLU A 95 1.40 13.52 4.94
N SER A 96 0.14 13.90 5.13
CA SER A 96 -0.79 13.23 6.05
C SER A 96 -1.52 12.03 5.42
N SER A 97 -1.37 11.81 4.11
CA SER A 97 -2.03 10.71 3.42
C SER A 97 -1.22 9.42 3.58
N SER A 98 -1.90 8.28 3.71
CA SER A 98 -1.21 6.99 3.76
C SER A 98 -0.74 6.56 2.36
N GLY A 99 0.53 6.18 2.25
CA GLY A 99 1.15 5.79 0.99
C GLY A 99 2.63 6.17 0.91
N TRP A 100 3.22 5.79 -0.21
CA TRP A 100 4.64 6.03 -0.50
C TRP A 100 4.87 7.46 -0.94
N ARG A 101 6.01 8.02 -0.56
CA ARG A 101 6.53 9.31 -1.00
C ARG A 101 8.04 9.21 -1.14
N ASN A 102 8.62 9.96 -2.06
CA ASN A 102 10.06 10.15 -2.13
C ASN A 102 10.43 11.55 -1.61
N VAL A 103 11.53 11.64 -0.88
CA VAL A 103 12.18 12.89 -0.51
C VAL A 103 13.65 12.74 -0.90
N GLY A 104 14.01 13.17 -2.10
CA GLY A 104 15.31 12.83 -2.69
C GLY A 104 15.43 11.32 -2.94
N ASP A 105 16.50 10.71 -2.45
CA ASP A 105 16.79 9.27 -2.61
C ASP A 105 16.17 8.39 -1.51
N THR A 106 15.46 8.99 -0.55
CA THR A 106 14.81 8.29 0.55
C THR A 106 13.32 8.12 0.29
N TYR A 107 12.83 6.89 0.42
CA TYR A 107 11.42 6.54 0.25
C TYR A 107 10.73 6.46 1.61
N THR A 108 9.77 7.33 1.85
CA THR A 108 8.99 7.32 3.09
C THR A 108 7.62 6.68 2.83
N ILE A 109 7.21 5.78 3.72
CA ILE A 109 5.89 5.18 3.71
C ILE A 109 5.16 5.58 4.99
N ARG A 110 3.96 6.14 4.83
CA ARG A 110 3.08 6.50 5.94
C ARG A 110 1.86 5.58 5.96
N ILE A 111 1.52 5.07 7.13
CA ILE A 111 0.31 4.30 7.39
C ILE A 111 -0.38 4.94 8.61
N SER A 112 -1.53 5.58 8.38
CA SER A 112 -2.29 6.27 9.42
C SER A 112 -1.45 7.34 10.16
N THR A 113 -1.06 7.09 11.41
CA THR A 113 -0.22 7.99 12.23
C THR A 113 1.27 7.62 12.23
N ARG A 114 1.63 6.44 11.72
CA ARG A 114 3.00 5.90 11.72
C ARG A 114 3.65 6.14 10.36
N SER A 115 4.96 6.37 10.36
CA SER A 115 5.77 6.48 9.14
C SER A 115 7.13 5.83 9.34
N THR A 116 7.72 5.35 8.26
CA THR A 116 9.11 4.90 8.23
C THR A 116 9.78 5.23 6.91
N SER A 117 11.10 5.38 6.92
CA SER A 117 11.93 5.56 5.74
C SER A 117 12.62 4.27 5.29
N PHE A 118 12.65 4.09 3.96
CA PHE A 118 13.43 3.11 3.24
C PHE A 118 14.51 3.81 2.43
N THR A 119 15.71 3.24 2.49
CA THR A 119 16.88 3.70 1.75
C THR A 119 17.28 2.63 0.74
N TYR A 120 17.49 3.06 -0.50
CA TYR A 120 18.00 2.19 -1.56
C TYR A 120 19.50 2.42 -1.76
N ASN A 121 20.28 1.34 -1.74
CA ASN A 121 21.70 1.37 -2.05
C ASN A 121 21.97 0.71 -3.40
N ALA A 122 22.37 1.51 -4.38
CA ALA A 122 22.69 1.05 -5.73
C ALA A 122 23.98 0.20 -5.82
N THR A 123 24.79 0.14 -4.77
CA THR A 123 26.05 -0.63 -4.75
C THR A 123 25.78 -2.11 -4.51
N ASP A 124 24.86 -2.43 -3.62
CA ASP A 124 24.53 -3.81 -3.21
C ASP A 124 23.09 -4.22 -3.56
N GLY A 125 22.29 -3.29 -4.09
CA GLY A 125 20.88 -3.51 -4.43
C GLY A 125 19.97 -3.60 -3.20
N SER A 126 20.47 -3.26 -2.01
CA SER A 126 19.70 -3.36 -0.78
C SER A 126 18.64 -2.27 -0.71
N PHE A 127 17.45 -2.67 -0.28
CA PHE A 127 16.32 -1.79 0.01
C PHE A 127 15.99 -1.97 1.50
N THR A 128 16.70 -1.22 2.34
CA THR A 128 16.64 -1.34 3.79
C THR A 128 15.69 -0.30 4.36
N CYS A 129 15.19 -0.56 5.55
CA CYS A 129 14.35 0.38 6.26
C CYS A 129 14.98 0.69 7.61
N ASP A 130 15.02 1.99 7.91
CA ASP A 130 15.99 2.55 8.87
C ASP A 130 15.37 2.86 10.24
N ASP A 131 14.06 2.64 10.44
CA ASP A 131 13.37 2.86 11.73
C ASP A 131 12.94 1.56 12.40
N GLU A 132 13.05 1.43 13.72
CA GLU A 132 12.73 0.17 14.40
C GLU A 132 11.23 -0.10 14.62
N GLY A 133 10.34 0.88 14.37
CA GLY A 133 8.92 0.76 14.77
C GLY A 133 8.00 0.10 13.73
N LEU A 134 7.79 0.77 12.59
CA LEU A 134 6.90 0.26 11.53
C LEU A 134 7.62 -0.78 10.65
N CYS A 135 8.95 -0.77 10.67
CA CYS A 135 9.76 -1.64 9.85
C CYS A 135 9.64 -3.11 10.21
N GLU A 136 9.67 -3.45 11.51
CA GLU A 136 9.52 -4.84 11.96
C GLU A 136 8.18 -5.44 11.53
N GLU A 137 7.12 -4.63 11.49
CA GLU A 137 5.79 -5.07 11.09
C GLU A 137 5.67 -5.23 9.56
N LEU A 138 6.43 -4.41 8.81
CA LEU A 138 6.46 -4.46 7.36
C LEU A 138 7.42 -5.51 6.79
N THR A 139 8.40 -5.96 7.58
CA THR A 139 9.47 -6.91 7.17
C THR A 139 9.34 -8.32 7.74
N GLN A 140 8.49 -8.53 8.77
CA GLN A 140 7.96 -9.85 9.13
C GLN A 140 7.02 -10.40 8.04
#